data_AF-A0AAX2RS66-F1
#
_entry.id   AF-A0AAX2RS66-F1
#
_cell.length_a   1.000
_cell.length_b   1.000
_cell.length_c   1.000
_cell.angle_alpha   90.00
_cell.angle_beta   90.00
_cell.angle_gamma   90.00
#
_symmetry.space_group_name_H-M   'P 1'
#
loop_
_entity.id
_entity.type
_entity.pdbx_description
1 polymer ?
#
loop_
_entity_poly.entity_id
_entity_poly.type
_entity_poly.pdbx_seq_one_letter_code
_entity_poly.pdbx_strand_id
1 'polypeptide(L)'
;MQDLVVFVVEKSSVVRALAPLLSKYWPDKQLYAITTTYIGLYEFRYPRGLSFNDFPYVAEPEWKARQTEDGFSGSWEIRDGTASKSYLEPSSLLREAETVWCAVDPDASGVIAYHVLLTQCLSEAEATVPRPALRIYALDAESIESALRSCDSTANAWFIEARNAGIARRFFDFNFNINSFSLFGVALRRAGVSESGMVTVSKYGLQLLYGLRGQAAASEGALVHSMQNWRGTGRYAPTALGSPASRDEILFRLQSAGLVATKRDGGVLLSEKGESFLQQLHPDCCDPDLPTRLRQWEASWPASRPNIVRYLRTFFGKQKRFSAKTPA
;
A
#
# COMPACT_ATOMS: atom_id res chain seq x y z
N MET A 1 7.36 36.39 13.48
CA MET A 1 7.67 34.95 13.32
C MET A 1 7.81 34.75 11.83
N GLN A 2 8.89 34.13 11.32
CA GLN A 2 8.97 33.83 9.88
C GLN A 2 7.93 32.77 9.56
N ASP A 3 7.21 32.92 8.46
CA ASP A 3 6.15 31.97 8.16
C ASP A 3 6.72 30.63 7.67
N LEU A 4 6.09 29.55 8.13
CA LEU A 4 6.52 28.17 7.91
C LEU A 4 5.78 27.54 6.74
N VAL A 5 6.51 27.05 5.75
CA VAL A 5 5.99 26.27 4.62
C VAL A 5 6.49 24.83 4.72
N VAL A 6 5.56 23.87 4.70
CA VAL A 6 5.87 22.44 4.80
C VAL A 6 5.50 21.72 3.50
N PHE A 7 6.44 21.00 2.92
CA PHE A 7 6.23 20.15 1.74
C PHE A 7 6.13 18.70 2.17
N VAL A 8 5.12 17.97 1.71
CA VAL A 8 5.06 16.52 1.93
C VAL A 8 5.42 15.80 0.63
N VAL A 9 6.45 14.97 0.69
CA VAL A 9 7.00 14.22 -0.46
C VAL A 9 7.14 12.73 -0.12
N GLU A 10 7.43 11.88 -1.09
CA GLU A 10 7.58 10.43 -0.87
C GLU A 10 9.01 9.98 -0.53
N LYS A 11 10.05 10.64 -1.05
CA LYS A 11 11.45 10.23 -0.85
C LYS A 11 12.43 11.39 -0.70
N SER A 12 13.55 11.14 -0.02
CA SER A 12 14.57 12.15 0.26
C SER A 12 15.25 12.72 -0.99
N SER A 13 15.32 11.94 -2.07
CA SER A 13 15.83 12.45 -3.36
C SER A 13 14.96 13.55 -3.94
N VAL A 14 13.64 13.52 -3.73
CA VAL A 14 12.74 14.61 -4.12
C VAL A 14 12.98 15.86 -3.29
N VAL A 15 13.16 15.72 -1.97
CA VAL A 15 13.51 16.88 -1.10
C VAL A 15 14.77 17.57 -1.62
N ARG A 16 15.81 16.80 -1.92
CA ARG A 16 17.09 17.33 -2.42
C ARG A 16 16.95 18.01 -3.79
N ALA A 17 16.11 17.46 -4.68
CA ALA A 17 15.85 18.06 -5.98
C ALA A 17 15.03 19.37 -5.87
N LEU A 18 14.08 19.42 -4.94
CA LEU A 18 13.25 20.60 -4.69
C LEU A 18 14.04 21.74 -4.01
N ALA A 19 14.90 21.42 -3.06
CA ALA A 19 15.52 22.39 -2.15
C ALA A 19 16.11 23.65 -2.83
N PRO A 20 16.92 23.56 -3.91
CA PRO A 20 17.47 24.74 -4.57
C PRO A 20 16.40 25.70 -5.10
N LEU A 21 15.32 25.15 -5.66
CA LEU A 21 14.22 25.94 -6.24
C LEU A 21 13.31 26.50 -5.15
N LEU A 22 13.00 25.72 -4.12
CA LEU A 22 12.16 26.20 -3.01
C LEU A 22 12.82 27.38 -2.28
N SER A 23 14.13 27.33 -2.01
CA SER A 23 14.85 28.45 -1.39
C SER A 23 14.88 29.71 -2.26
N LYS A 24 14.81 29.57 -3.59
CA LYS A 24 14.70 30.71 -4.52
C LYS A 24 13.29 31.30 -4.54
N TYR A 25 12.26 30.44 -4.49
CA TYR A 25 10.85 30.87 -4.51
C TYR A 25 10.39 31.50 -3.19
N TRP A 26 10.95 31.04 -2.06
CA TRP A 26 10.59 31.50 -0.72
C TRP A 26 11.84 31.84 0.11
N PRO A 27 12.59 32.90 -0.25
CA PRO A 27 13.85 33.23 0.42
C PRO A 27 13.68 33.66 1.87
N ASP A 28 12.50 34.21 2.24
CA ASP A 28 12.24 34.77 3.57
C ASP A 28 11.39 33.85 4.47
N LYS A 29 11.10 32.61 4.02
CA LYS A 29 10.25 31.65 4.74
C LYS A 29 11.08 30.55 5.37
N GLN A 30 10.56 29.94 6.43
CA GLN A 30 11.10 28.69 6.95
C GLN A 30 10.56 27.52 6.12
N LEU A 31 11.45 26.73 5.56
CA LEU A 31 11.09 25.65 4.65
C LEU A 31 11.40 24.30 5.28
N TYR A 32 10.39 23.44 5.37
CA TYR A 32 10.55 22.05 5.81
C TYR A 32 9.93 21.10 4.80
N ALA A 33 10.41 19.86 4.79
CA ALA A 33 9.76 18.77 4.08
C ALA A 33 9.56 17.56 4.97
N ILE A 34 8.51 16.77 4.70
CA ILE A 34 8.22 15.51 5.38
C ILE A 34 8.21 14.42 4.31
N THR A 35 9.11 13.43 4.45
CA THR A 35 9.16 12.25 3.56
C THR A 35 8.26 11.14 4.09
N THR A 36 7.29 10.71 3.28
CA THR A 36 6.35 9.62 3.61
C THR A 36 6.87 8.22 3.29
N THR A 37 8.07 8.10 2.74
CA THR A 37 8.80 6.83 2.44
C THR A 37 8.07 5.84 1.53
N TYR A 38 7.10 6.29 0.73
CA TYR A 38 6.21 5.50 -0.15
C TYR A 38 5.29 4.48 0.58
N ILE A 39 5.75 3.92 1.71
CA ILE A 39 4.99 3.02 2.59
C ILE A 39 4.16 3.76 3.65
N GLY A 40 4.31 5.09 3.75
CA GLY A 40 3.66 5.95 4.72
C GLY A 40 4.34 5.96 6.09
N LEU A 41 4.20 7.08 6.80
CA LEU A 41 4.61 7.24 8.21
C LEU A 41 3.65 6.55 9.20
N TYR A 42 2.52 6.08 8.71
CA TYR A 42 1.52 5.36 9.48
C TYR A 42 1.26 3.99 8.86
N GLU A 43 1.05 3.01 9.72
CA GLU A 43 0.67 1.66 9.34
C GLU A 43 -0.61 1.23 10.02
N PHE A 44 -1.21 0.15 9.54
CA PHE A 44 -2.44 -0.35 10.11
C PHE A 44 -2.27 -0.77 11.57
N ARG A 45 -3.20 -0.30 12.41
CA ARG A 45 -3.42 -0.80 13.75
C ARG A 45 -4.50 -1.87 13.68
N TYR A 46 -4.10 -3.12 13.67
CA TYR A 46 -5.07 -4.22 13.67
C TYR A 46 -5.71 -4.38 15.05
N PRO A 47 -7.03 -4.67 15.12
CA PRO A 47 -7.72 -4.94 16.37
C PRO A 47 -7.14 -6.19 17.05
N ARG A 48 -7.11 -6.17 18.38
CA ARG A 48 -6.65 -7.30 19.21
C ARG A 48 -7.84 -7.97 19.88
N GLY A 49 -7.67 -9.23 20.26
CA GLY A 49 -8.68 -9.97 21.05
C GLY A 49 -9.91 -10.43 20.27
N LEU A 50 -9.87 -10.43 18.93
CA LEU A 50 -10.95 -10.99 18.12
C LEU A 50 -11.01 -12.52 18.31
N SER A 51 -12.21 -13.01 18.58
CA SER A 51 -12.54 -14.43 18.60
C SER A 51 -12.84 -14.94 17.19
N PHE A 52 -12.88 -16.26 17.02
CA PHE A 52 -13.28 -16.87 15.74
C PHE A 52 -14.67 -16.42 15.27
N ASN A 53 -15.57 -16.08 16.19
CA ASN A 53 -16.94 -15.65 15.88
C ASN A 53 -16.99 -14.26 15.24
N ASP A 54 -15.99 -13.42 15.46
CA ASP A 54 -15.92 -12.05 14.92
C ASP A 54 -15.58 -12.02 13.42
N PHE A 55 -15.18 -13.15 12.84
CA PHE A 55 -14.89 -13.29 11.42
C PHE A 55 -16.13 -13.71 10.62
N PRO A 56 -16.39 -13.15 9.42
CA PRO A 56 -15.54 -12.20 8.72
C PRO A 56 -15.66 -10.77 9.25
N TYR A 57 -14.53 -10.19 9.60
CA TYR A 57 -14.40 -8.86 10.19
C TYR A 57 -14.41 -7.80 9.08
N VAL A 58 -15.19 -6.73 9.24
CA VAL A 58 -15.15 -5.58 8.33
C VAL A 58 -15.31 -4.28 9.14
N ALA A 59 -14.30 -3.43 9.14
CA ALA A 59 -14.31 -2.12 9.80
C ALA A 59 -13.49 -1.07 9.02
N GLU A 60 -13.49 0.16 9.50
CA GLU A 60 -12.61 1.21 8.98
C GLU A 60 -11.15 0.94 9.34
N PRO A 61 -10.18 1.28 8.46
CA PRO A 61 -8.77 1.20 8.80
C PRO A 61 -8.41 2.10 9.97
N GLU A 62 -7.78 1.52 10.98
CA GLU A 62 -7.13 2.26 12.05
C GLU A 62 -5.62 2.36 11.81
N TRP A 63 -5.00 3.40 12.36
CA TRP A 63 -3.61 3.73 12.09
C TRP A 63 -2.78 3.83 13.38
N LYS A 64 -1.49 3.54 13.26
CA LYS A 64 -0.47 3.84 14.27
C LYS A 64 0.77 4.36 13.57
N ALA A 65 1.53 5.21 14.26
CA ALA A 65 2.82 5.66 13.76
C ALA A 65 3.73 4.46 13.52
N ARG A 66 4.42 4.46 12.38
CA ARG A 66 5.46 3.48 12.08
C ARG A 66 6.68 3.79 12.95
N GLN A 67 7.30 2.76 13.51
CA GLN A 67 8.57 2.92 14.21
C GLN A 67 9.71 2.91 13.19
N THR A 68 10.59 3.90 13.25
CA THR A 68 11.81 3.96 12.44
C THR A 68 13.00 3.56 13.30
N GLU A 69 13.87 2.70 12.76
CA GLU A 69 15.01 2.13 13.51
C GLU A 69 16.03 3.20 13.94
N ASP A 70 16.16 4.28 13.18
CA ASP A 70 17.09 5.38 13.42
C ASP A 70 16.47 6.55 14.19
N GLY A 71 15.21 6.43 14.64
CA GLY A 71 14.46 7.50 15.28
C GLY A 71 14.20 8.71 14.37
N PHE A 72 14.48 8.59 13.07
CA PHE A 72 14.23 9.67 12.12
C PHE A 72 12.74 9.74 11.81
N SER A 73 12.14 10.90 12.06
CA SER A 73 10.71 11.14 11.90
C SER A 73 10.28 11.41 10.45
N GLY A 74 11.25 11.47 9.53
CA GLY A 74 11.02 11.79 8.12
C GLY A 74 11.06 13.29 7.82
N SER A 75 11.37 14.15 8.79
CA SER A 75 11.42 15.60 8.63
C SER A 75 12.75 16.10 8.07
N TRP A 76 12.71 17.13 7.24
CA TRP A 76 13.87 17.76 6.60
C TRP A 76 13.74 19.27 6.75
N GLU A 77 14.83 19.94 7.10
CA GLU A 77 14.95 21.39 6.99
C GLU A 77 15.56 21.73 5.63
N ILE A 78 15.02 22.76 4.97
CA ILE A 78 15.54 23.29 3.71
C ILE A 78 16.07 24.69 3.95
N ARG A 79 17.37 24.89 3.74
CA ARG A 79 18.06 26.17 3.96
C ARG A 79 19.14 26.36 2.90
N ASP A 80 19.22 27.56 2.34
CA ASP A 80 20.24 27.95 1.35
C ASP A 80 20.36 26.97 0.18
N GLY A 81 19.22 26.46 -0.31
CA GLY A 81 19.15 25.50 -1.40
C GLY A 81 19.57 24.06 -1.05
N THR A 82 19.80 23.77 0.22
CA THR A 82 20.20 22.45 0.71
C THR A 82 19.15 21.84 1.65
N ALA A 83 19.10 20.51 1.71
CA ALA A 83 18.20 19.77 2.59
C ALA A 83 18.98 18.96 3.62
N SER A 84 18.72 19.20 4.90
CA SER A 84 19.29 18.47 6.03
C SER A 84 18.21 17.75 6.83
N LYS A 85 18.54 16.60 7.42
CA LYS A 85 17.62 15.89 8.31
C LYS A 85 17.24 16.81 9.48
N SER A 86 15.95 16.87 9.80
CA SER A 86 15.42 17.49 11.01
C SER A 86 14.82 16.41 11.89
N TYR A 87 14.96 16.55 13.21
CA TYR A 87 14.36 15.64 14.20
C TYR A 87 13.07 16.21 14.78
N LEU A 88 12.51 17.24 14.14
CA LEU A 88 11.20 17.75 14.50
C LEU A 88 10.11 16.74 14.13
N GLU A 89 9.09 16.65 14.99
CA GLU A 89 7.95 15.78 14.76
C GLU A 89 7.09 16.32 13.60
N PRO A 90 6.71 15.47 12.61
CA PRO A 90 5.82 15.86 11.51
C PRO A 90 4.53 16.52 11.99
N SER A 91 3.98 16.06 13.12
CA SER A 91 2.75 16.61 13.69
C SER A 91 2.91 18.06 14.16
N SER A 92 4.06 18.43 14.73
CA SER A 92 4.35 19.82 15.13
C SER A 92 4.52 20.71 13.90
N LEU A 93 5.35 20.27 12.95
CA LEU A 93 5.57 21.01 11.69
C LEU A 93 4.26 21.28 10.96
N LEU A 94 3.37 20.30 10.84
CA LEU A 94 2.10 20.46 10.14
C LEU A 94 1.12 21.40 10.86
N ARG A 95 1.15 21.46 12.19
CA ARG A 95 0.26 22.35 12.98
C ARG A 95 0.73 23.80 12.97
N GLU A 96 2.04 24.01 12.94
CA GLU A 96 2.65 25.33 12.94
C GLU A 96 2.76 25.92 11.52
N ALA A 97 2.59 25.10 10.49
CA ALA A 97 2.70 25.53 9.09
C ALA A 97 1.62 26.56 8.74
N GLU A 98 2.05 27.68 8.13
CA GLU A 98 1.16 28.61 7.44
C GLU A 98 0.54 27.91 6.22
N THR A 99 1.36 27.15 5.48
CA THR A 99 0.93 26.43 4.29
C THR A 99 1.58 25.06 4.20
N VAL A 100 0.77 24.06 3.87
CA VAL A 100 1.21 22.68 3.59
C VAL A 100 1.02 22.39 2.12
N TRP A 101 2.11 22.05 1.41
CA TRP A 101 2.11 21.67 0.00
C TRP A 101 2.14 20.14 -0.14
N CYS A 102 1.30 19.62 -1.02
CA CYS A 102 1.39 18.24 -1.47
C CYS A 102 2.40 18.13 -2.62
N ALA A 103 3.45 17.32 -2.48
CA ALA A 103 4.46 17.11 -3.51
C ALA A 103 4.88 15.63 -3.58
N VAL A 104 3.93 14.73 -3.31
CA VAL A 104 4.09 13.29 -3.46
C VAL A 104 3.89 12.87 -4.92
N ASP A 105 4.39 11.69 -5.29
CA ASP A 105 4.07 11.06 -6.59
C ASP A 105 2.56 11.14 -6.88
N PRO A 106 2.14 11.54 -8.11
CA PRO A 106 0.74 11.77 -8.46
C PRO A 106 -0.02 10.45 -8.73
N ASP A 107 0.05 9.54 -7.77
CA ASP A 107 -0.59 8.24 -7.79
C ASP A 107 -1.37 7.96 -6.49
N ALA A 108 -2.13 6.87 -6.48
CA ALA A 108 -2.95 6.50 -5.32
C ALA A 108 -2.14 6.21 -4.05
N SER A 109 -0.87 5.80 -4.17
CA SER A 109 0.00 5.42 -3.05
C SER A 109 0.58 6.66 -2.36
N GLY A 110 1.12 7.60 -3.14
CA GLY A 110 1.62 8.87 -2.64
C GLY A 110 0.50 9.72 -2.03
N VAL A 111 -0.60 9.88 -2.77
CA VAL A 111 -1.73 10.71 -2.34
C VAL A 111 -2.39 10.16 -1.06
N ILE A 112 -2.54 8.84 -0.92
CA ILE A 112 -3.10 8.29 0.33
C ILE A 112 -2.15 8.42 1.51
N ALA A 113 -0.84 8.32 1.30
CA ALA A 113 0.14 8.52 2.36
C ALA A 113 0.11 9.97 2.88
N TYR A 114 -0.01 10.94 1.97
CA TYR A 114 -0.25 12.34 2.32
C TYR A 114 -1.54 12.53 3.11
N HIS A 115 -2.66 11.99 2.60
CA HIS A 115 -3.96 12.15 3.23
C HIS A 115 -3.99 11.53 4.64
N VAL A 116 -3.46 10.32 4.81
CA VAL A 116 -3.36 9.67 6.14
C VAL A 116 -2.46 10.49 7.07
N LEU A 117 -1.33 11.01 6.61
CA LEU A 117 -0.47 11.87 7.42
C LEU A 117 -1.26 13.09 7.97
N LEU A 118 -2.00 13.79 7.11
CA LEU A 118 -2.81 14.93 7.54
C LEU A 118 -3.93 14.53 8.51
N THR A 119 -4.65 13.44 8.23
CA THR A 119 -5.72 12.95 9.11
C THR A 119 -5.17 12.64 10.51
N GLN A 120 -3.99 12.02 10.60
CA GLN A 120 -3.39 11.62 11.87
C GLN A 120 -2.71 12.77 12.63
N CYS A 121 -2.18 13.78 11.93
CA CYS A 121 -1.47 14.90 12.55
C CYS A 121 -2.38 16.10 12.89
N LEU A 122 -3.39 16.34 12.06
CA LEU A 122 -4.29 17.51 12.14
C LEU A 122 -5.72 17.08 12.49
N SER A 123 -6.45 16.51 11.53
CA SER A 123 -7.77 15.88 11.68
C SER A 123 -8.28 15.44 10.30
N GLU A 124 -9.36 14.65 10.27
CA GLU A 124 -10.05 14.30 9.01
C GLU A 124 -10.57 15.53 8.26
N ALA A 125 -11.11 16.52 8.98
CA ALA A 125 -11.58 17.76 8.36
C ALA A 125 -10.43 18.51 7.68
N GLU A 126 -9.31 18.68 8.38
CA GLU A 126 -8.11 19.35 7.87
C GLU A 126 -7.43 18.61 6.70
N ALA A 127 -7.58 17.29 6.64
CA ALA A 127 -7.06 16.45 5.55
C ALA A 127 -7.85 16.60 4.23
N THR A 128 -9.03 17.23 4.28
CA THR A 128 -9.88 17.49 3.11
C THR A 128 -9.88 18.94 2.63
N VAL A 129 -9.28 19.85 3.42
CA VAL A 129 -9.11 21.25 3.02
C VAL A 129 -8.26 21.33 1.74
N PRO A 130 -8.69 22.11 0.72
CA PRO A 130 -7.89 22.35 -0.47
C PRO A 130 -6.53 22.96 -0.12
N ARG A 131 -5.46 22.35 -0.63
CA ARG A 131 -4.07 22.76 -0.39
C ARG A 131 -3.32 22.83 -1.72
N PRO A 132 -2.30 23.68 -1.86
CA PRO A 132 -1.45 23.68 -3.03
C PRO A 132 -0.80 22.32 -3.27
N ALA A 133 -0.67 21.93 -4.54
CA ALA A 133 -0.09 20.66 -4.92
C ALA A 133 0.89 20.81 -6.09
N LEU A 134 2.03 20.14 -6.01
CA LEU A 134 3.02 20.01 -7.07
C LEU A 134 2.83 18.66 -7.76
N ARG A 135 2.45 18.71 -9.03
CA ARG A 135 2.31 17.51 -9.86
C ARG A 135 3.60 17.25 -10.64
N ILE A 136 4.53 16.54 -10.00
CA ILE A 136 5.89 16.34 -10.51
C ILE A 136 6.00 14.96 -11.18
N TYR A 137 6.46 14.94 -12.43
CA TYR A 137 6.69 13.70 -13.21
C TYR A 137 8.16 13.39 -13.44
N ALA A 138 9.01 14.40 -13.33
CA ALA A 138 10.46 14.29 -13.46
C ALA A 138 11.14 15.28 -12.49
N LEU A 139 12.35 14.95 -12.07
CA LEU A 139 13.08 15.70 -11.03
C LEU A 139 14.13 16.67 -11.60
N ASP A 140 14.11 16.91 -12.91
CA ASP A 140 14.89 17.99 -13.50
C ASP A 140 14.31 19.37 -13.13
N ALA A 141 15.17 20.39 -13.15
CA ALA A 141 14.81 21.74 -12.70
C ALA A 141 13.66 22.35 -13.51
N GLU A 142 13.58 22.07 -14.82
CA GLU A 142 12.52 22.58 -15.69
C GLU A 142 11.15 22.01 -15.29
N SER A 143 11.07 20.70 -15.06
CA SER A 143 9.85 20.02 -14.62
C SER A 143 9.39 20.51 -13.25
N ILE A 144 10.32 20.72 -12.31
CA ILE A 144 10.00 21.25 -10.98
C ILE A 144 9.54 22.71 -11.07
N GLU A 145 10.23 23.57 -11.81
CA GLU A 145 9.81 24.96 -12.02
C GLU A 145 8.44 25.05 -12.69
N SER A 146 8.18 24.18 -13.69
CA SER A 146 6.87 24.08 -14.32
C SER A 146 5.78 23.70 -13.31
N ALA A 147 6.05 22.76 -12.41
CA ALA A 147 5.10 22.37 -11.36
C ALA A 147 4.91 23.48 -10.31
N LEU A 148 5.96 24.23 -9.95
CA LEU A 148 5.85 25.36 -9.02
C LEU A 148 5.03 26.52 -9.60
N ARG A 149 5.03 26.67 -10.93
CA ARG A 149 4.20 27.66 -11.65
C ARG A 149 2.79 27.17 -11.91
N SER A 150 2.52 25.87 -11.80
CA SER A 150 1.17 25.35 -11.95
C SER A 150 0.33 25.71 -10.73
N CYS A 151 -0.92 26.13 -10.96
CA CYS A 151 -1.87 26.40 -9.88
C CYS A 151 -2.63 25.13 -9.49
N ASP A 152 -1.94 24.00 -9.38
CA ASP A 152 -2.55 22.73 -8.97
C ASP A 152 -2.85 22.73 -7.46
N SER A 153 -3.88 21.99 -7.09
CA SER A 153 -4.32 21.84 -5.71
C SER A 153 -4.85 20.43 -5.43
N THR A 154 -5.01 20.11 -4.16
CA THR A 154 -5.67 18.88 -3.70
C THR A 154 -7.17 18.85 -4.01
N ALA A 155 -7.76 19.93 -4.53
CA ALA A 155 -9.13 19.96 -5.04
C ALA A 155 -9.22 19.58 -6.53
N ASN A 156 -8.11 19.46 -7.25
CA ASN A 156 -8.10 19.07 -8.65
C ASN A 156 -8.49 17.59 -8.80
N ALA A 157 -9.11 17.25 -9.95
CA ALA A 157 -9.67 15.91 -10.21
C ALA A 157 -8.63 14.78 -10.03
N TRP A 158 -7.41 14.97 -10.51
CA TRP A 158 -6.35 13.97 -10.42
C TRP A 158 -6.05 13.56 -8.96
N PHE A 159 -6.07 14.53 -8.04
CA PHE A 159 -5.80 14.28 -6.63
C PHE A 159 -6.98 13.57 -5.97
N ILE A 160 -8.21 14.03 -6.25
CA ILE A 160 -9.43 13.42 -5.70
C ILE A 160 -9.56 11.96 -6.15
N GLU A 161 -9.31 11.68 -7.43
CA GLU A 161 -9.34 10.33 -7.99
C GLU A 161 -8.27 9.43 -7.34
N ALA A 162 -7.03 9.90 -7.26
CA ALA A 162 -5.93 9.16 -6.62
C ALA A 162 -6.20 8.91 -5.13
N ARG A 163 -6.71 9.91 -4.40
CA ARG A 163 -7.11 9.79 -2.99
C ARG A 163 -8.19 8.73 -2.83
N ASN A 164 -9.25 8.79 -3.62
CA ASN A 164 -10.38 7.85 -3.55
C ASN A 164 -9.93 6.42 -3.85
N ALA A 165 -9.11 6.23 -4.88
CA ALA A 165 -8.49 4.94 -5.19
C ALA A 165 -7.64 4.43 -4.00
N GLY A 166 -6.85 5.31 -3.40
CA GLY A 166 -6.05 5.01 -2.22
C GLY A 166 -6.90 4.58 -1.01
N ILE A 167 -7.97 5.30 -0.70
CA ILE A 167 -8.90 4.97 0.39
C ILE A 167 -9.52 3.59 0.15
N ALA A 168 -10.05 3.34 -1.04
CA ALA A 168 -10.64 2.04 -1.40
C ALA A 168 -9.65 0.89 -1.22
N ARG A 169 -8.40 1.08 -1.66
CA ARG A 169 -7.33 0.08 -1.51
C ARG A 169 -6.98 -0.17 -0.05
N ARG A 170 -6.83 0.89 0.76
CA ARG A 170 -6.53 0.74 2.20
C ARG A 170 -7.67 0.09 2.95
N PHE A 171 -8.92 0.43 2.62
CA PHE A 171 -10.11 -0.24 3.17
C PHE A 171 -10.12 -1.74 2.85
N PHE A 172 -9.86 -2.12 1.60
CA PHE A 172 -9.75 -3.52 1.21
C PHE A 172 -8.60 -4.22 1.94
N ASP A 173 -7.40 -3.64 1.92
CA ASP A 173 -6.18 -4.25 2.44
C ASP A 173 -6.24 -4.46 3.95
N PHE A 174 -6.71 -3.47 4.70
CA PHE A 174 -6.91 -3.58 6.14
C PHE A 174 -7.79 -4.80 6.49
N ASN A 175 -8.96 -4.87 5.87
CA ASN A 175 -9.92 -5.92 6.16
C ASN A 175 -9.46 -7.28 5.62
N PHE A 176 -8.86 -7.34 4.43
CA PHE A 176 -8.30 -8.58 3.90
C PHE A 176 -7.19 -9.12 4.80
N ASN A 177 -6.28 -8.27 5.28
CA ASN A 177 -5.18 -8.68 6.13
C ASN A 177 -5.66 -9.24 7.47
N ILE A 178 -6.63 -8.59 8.13
CA ILE A 178 -7.21 -9.08 9.39
C ILE A 178 -7.83 -10.47 9.21
N ASN A 179 -8.66 -10.64 8.20
CA ASN A 179 -9.35 -11.91 7.97
C ASN A 179 -8.38 -13.02 7.51
N SER A 180 -7.45 -12.70 6.61
CA SER A 180 -6.47 -13.65 6.10
C SER A 180 -5.52 -14.13 7.20
N PHE A 181 -5.06 -13.25 8.09
CA PHE A 181 -4.20 -13.64 9.21
C PHE A 181 -4.87 -14.71 10.09
N SER A 182 -6.13 -14.49 10.44
CA SER A 182 -6.87 -15.43 11.29
C SER A 182 -7.29 -16.71 10.57
N LEU A 183 -7.89 -16.59 9.38
CA LEU A 183 -8.50 -17.72 8.68
C LEU A 183 -7.48 -18.53 7.87
N PHE A 184 -6.50 -17.87 7.23
CA PHE A 184 -5.43 -18.58 6.53
C PHE A 184 -4.31 -19.00 7.47
N GLY A 185 -4.10 -18.32 8.61
CA GLY A 185 -3.10 -18.74 9.59
C GLY A 185 -3.30 -20.17 10.10
N VAL A 186 -4.55 -20.59 10.32
CA VAL A 186 -4.88 -21.98 10.67
C VAL A 186 -4.54 -22.93 9.53
N ALA A 187 -4.88 -22.55 8.29
CA ALA A 187 -4.61 -23.35 7.09
C ALA A 187 -3.10 -23.53 6.83
N LEU A 188 -2.31 -22.46 7.03
CA LEU A 188 -0.85 -22.46 6.91
C LEU A 188 -0.20 -23.40 7.93
N ARG A 189 -0.62 -23.35 9.20
CA ARG A 189 -0.11 -24.26 10.23
C ARG A 189 -0.41 -25.72 9.90
N ARG A 190 -1.62 -26.03 9.41
CA ARG A 190 -2.00 -27.37 8.96
C ARG A 190 -1.16 -27.85 7.77
N ALA A 191 -0.75 -26.94 6.90
CA ALA A 191 0.15 -27.22 5.78
C ALA A 191 1.64 -27.32 6.19
N GLY A 192 1.95 -27.23 7.49
CA GLY A 192 3.32 -27.36 8.01
C GLY A 192 4.20 -26.12 7.80
N VAL A 193 3.61 -24.94 7.67
CA VAL A 193 4.34 -23.65 7.71
C VAL A 193 4.68 -23.34 9.18
N SER A 194 5.96 -23.11 9.47
CA SER A 194 6.43 -22.86 10.84
C SER A 194 5.90 -21.53 11.39
N GLU A 195 5.84 -21.40 12.71
CA GLU A 195 5.47 -20.14 13.36
C GLU A 195 6.48 -19.01 13.06
N SER A 196 7.77 -19.35 12.99
CA SER A 196 8.83 -18.43 12.52
C SER A 196 8.68 -18.02 11.05
N GLY A 197 7.91 -18.78 10.26
CA GLY A 197 7.57 -18.53 8.87
C GLY A 197 6.11 -18.13 8.67
N MET A 198 5.37 -17.77 9.72
CA MET A 198 3.99 -17.26 9.60
C MET A 198 3.98 -15.89 8.94
N VAL A 199 4.10 -15.91 7.62
CA VAL A 199 3.92 -14.76 6.75
C VAL A 199 2.43 -14.67 6.39
N THR A 200 1.88 -13.46 6.44
CA THR A 200 0.54 -13.21 5.87
C THR A 200 0.59 -13.42 4.37
N VAL A 201 -0.15 -14.40 3.87
CA VAL A 201 -0.34 -14.58 2.42
C VAL A 201 -1.18 -13.41 1.91
N SER A 202 -0.54 -12.53 1.13
CA SER A 202 -1.22 -11.38 0.55
C SER A 202 -2.28 -11.82 -0.46
N LYS A 203 -3.26 -10.95 -0.72
CA LYS A 203 -4.30 -11.18 -1.73
C LYS A 203 -3.74 -11.61 -3.10
N TYR A 204 -2.61 -11.02 -3.51
CA TYR A 204 -1.96 -11.34 -4.79
C TYR A 204 -1.05 -12.56 -4.70
N GLY A 205 -0.40 -12.78 -3.55
CA GLY A 205 0.34 -14.02 -3.30
C GLY A 205 -0.55 -15.25 -3.38
N LEU A 206 -1.78 -15.17 -2.86
CA LEU A 206 -2.77 -16.24 -2.96
C LEU A 206 -3.13 -16.55 -4.43
N GLN A 207 -3.40 -15.52 -5.24
CA GLN A 207 -3.74 -15.74 -6.65
C GLN A 207 -2.55 -16.28 -7.44
N LEU A 208 -1.32 -15.87 -7.11
CA LEU A 208 -0.11 -16.43 -7.70
C LEU A 208 0.02 -17.93 -7.37
N LEU A 209 -0.21 -18.35 -6.12
CA LEU A 209 -0.19 -19.77 -5.74
C LEU A 209 -1.19 -20.59 -6.56
N TYR A 210 -2.43 -20.11 -6.71
CA TYR A 210 -3.41 -20.76 -7.58
C TYR A 210 -2.97 -20.79 -9.05
N GLY A 211 -2.34 -19.72 -9.54
CA GLY A 211 -1.80 -19.64 -10.91
C GLY A 211 -0.65 -20.61 -11.17
N LEU A 212 0.14 -20.95 -10.14
CA LEU A 212 1.22 -21.94 -10.23
C LEU A 212 0.72 -23.38 -10.14
N ARG A 213 -0.54 -23.60 -9.74
CA ARG A 213 -1.09 -24.95 -9.53
C ARG A 213 -1.10 -25.74 -10.85
N GLY A 214 -0.47 -26.91 -10.83
CA GLY A 214 -0.34 -27.77 -12.01
C GLY A 214 0.54 -27.21 -13.14
N GLN A 215 1.27 -26.11 -12.90
CA GLN A 215 2.18 -25.53 -13.89
C GLN A 215 3.58 -26.13 -13.78
N ALA A 216 4.31 -26.12 -14.90
CA ALA A 216 5.74 -26.42 -14.89
C ALA A 216 6.53 -25.31 -14.15
N ALA A 217 7.74 -25.64 -13.69
CA ALA A 217 8.61 -24.66 -13.06
C ALA A 217 8.98 -23.54 -14.05
N ALA A 218 8.98 -22.30 -13.59
CA ALA A 218 9.30 -21.12 -14.38
C ALA A 218 10.40 -20.30 -13.69
N SER A 219 11.20 -19.55 -14.45
CA SER A 219 12.16 -18.63 -13.83
C SER A 219 11.44 -17.50 -13.09
N GLU A 220 12.09 -16.91 -12.10
CA GLU A 220 11.57 -15.74 -11.37
C GLU A 220 11.18 -14.60 -12.32
N GLY A 221 12.02 -14.28 -13.30
CA GLY A 221 11.70 -13.26 -14.32
C GLY A 221 10.44 -13.59 -15.13
N ALA A 222 10.21 -14.86 -15.47
CA ALA A 222 8.98 -15.28 -16.15
C ALA A 222 7.75 -15.15 -15.25
N LEU A 223 7.88 -15.43 -13.94
CA LEU A 223 6.80 -15.23 -12.97
C LEU A 223 6.47 -13.75 -12.78
N VAL A 224 7.48 -12.89 -12.64
CA VAL A 224 7.29 -11.43 -12.54
C VAL A 224 6.63 -10.89 -13.81
N HIS A 225 7.04 -11.36 -14.99
CA HIS A 225 6.40 -11.01 -16.26
C HIS A 225 4.94 -11.48 -16.33
N SER A 226 4.64 -12.68 -15.84
CA SER A 226 3.27 -13.21 -15.73
C SER A 226 2.43 -12.36 -14.77
N MET A 227 2.97 -11.95 -13.63
CA MET A 227 2.31 -11.05 -12.68
C MET A 227 2.04 -9.68 -13.30
N GLN A 228 2.96 -9.14 -14.11
CA GLN A 228 2.75 -7.87 -14.82
C GLN A 228 1.63 -7.97 -15.86
N ASN A 229 1.53 -9.10 -16.56
CA ASN A 229 0.58 -9.34 -17.65
C ASN A 229 -0.56 -10.27 -17.24
N TRP A 230 -0.92 -10.26 -15.96
CA TRP A 230 -1.87 -11.22 -15.39
C TRP A 230 -3.24 -11.13 -16.07
N ARG A 231 -3.66 -12.26 -16.67
CA ARG A 231 -4.87 -12.33 -17.51
C ARG A 231 -6.15 -12.65 -16.73
N GLY A 232 -6.02 -13.11 -15.49
CA GLY A 232 -7.17 -13.57 -14.71
C GLY A 232 -7.88 -14.75 -15.40
N THR A 233 -9.21 -14.69 -15.45
CA THR A 233 -10.04 -15.64 -16.21
C THR A 233 -10.06 -15.38 -17.72
N GLY A 234 -9.45 -14.28 -18.19
CA GLY A 234 -9.59 -13.80 -19.57
C GLY A 234 -10.87 -13.00 -19.85
N ARG A 235 -11.77 -12.85 -18.85
CA ARG A 235 -12.97 -12.01 -18.96
C ARG A 235 -12.66 -10.52 -19.11
N TYR A 236 -11.53 -10.07 -18.57
CA TYR A 236 -11.12 -8.67 -18.56
C TYR A 236 -9.78 -8.47 -19.24
N ALA A 237 -9.46 -7.21 -19.57
CA ALA A 237 -8.13 -6.85 -20.02
C ALA A 237 -7.07 -7.20 -18.95
N PRO A 238 -5.85 -7.59 -19.36
CA PRO A 238 -4.78 -7.94 -18.43
C PRO A 238 -4.56 -6.85 -17.38
N THR A 239 -4.54 -7.26 -16.10
CA THR A 239 -4.41 -6.37 -14.96
C THR A 239 -3.39 -6.94 -13.99
N ALA A 240 -2.30 -6.22 -13.78
CA ALA A 240 -1.16 -6.72 -13.03
C ALA A 240 -1.50 -7.16 -11.59
N LEU A 241 -0.91 -8.28 -11.17
CA LEU A 241 -0.77 -8.66 -9.75
C LEU A 241 0.32 -7.81 -9.11
N GLY A 242 -0.08 -6.95 -8.18
CA GLY A 242 0.85 -6.09 -7.45
C GLY A 242 1.40 -4.91 -8.26
N SER A 243 1.93 -3.93 -7.52
CA SER A 243 2.77 -2.86 -8.07
C SER A 243 4.15 -3.41 -8.45
N PRO A 244 4.91 -2.72 -9.32
CA PRO A 244 6.29 -3.09 -9.63
C PRO A 244 7.14 -3.38 -8.39
N ALA A 245 7.07 -2.52 -7.37
CA ALA A 245 7.82 -2.66 -6.12
C ALA A 245 7.38 -3.84 -5.23
N SER A 246 6.24 -4.49 -5.51
CA SER A 246 5.69 -5.55 -4.66
C SER A 246 5.80 -6.96 -5.24
N ARG A 247 6.14 -7.11 -6.52
CA ARG A 247 6.13 -8.43 -7.19
C ARG A 247 7.21 -9.34 -6.63
N ASP A 248 8.42 -8.83 -6.52
CA ASP A 248 9.56 -9.56 -5.98
C ASP A 248 9.31 -9.91 -4.50
N GLU A 249 8.79 -8.95 -3.72
CA GLU A 249 8.42 -9.16 -2.32
C GLU A 249 7.32 -10.22 -2.14
N ILE A 250 6.33 -10.28 -3.05
CA ILE A 250 5.32 -11.34 -3.04
C ILE A 250 6.00 -12.71 -3.21
N LEU A 251 6.89 -12.86 -4.18
CA LEU A 251 7.57 -14.12 -4.45
C LEU A 251 8.49 -14.53 -3.29
N PHE A 252 9.31 -13.59 -2.83
CA PHE A 252 10.22 -13.77 -1.69
C PHE A 252 9.48 -14.24 -0.44
N ARG A 253 8.32 -13.66 -0.14
CA ARG A 253 7.47 -14.08 0.99
C ARG A 253 6.92 -15.50 0.84
N LEU A 254 6.49 -15.88 -0.36
CA LEU A 254 5.97 -17.23 -0.62
C LEU A 254 7.09 -18.28 -0.53
N GLN A 255 8.29 -17.97 -1.02
CA GLN A 255 9.47 -18.80 -0.87
C GLN A 255 9.90 -18.93 0.59
N SER A 256 9.93 -17.82 1.33
CA SER A 256 10.28 -17.78 2.75
C SER A 256 9.31 -18.60 3.62
N ALA A 257 8.03 -18.62 3.26
CA ALA A 257 7.02 -19.46 3.89
C ALA A 257 7.08 -20.94 3.43
N GLY A 258 7.93 -21.27 2.46
CA GLY A 258 8.05 -22.61 1.87
C GLY A 258 6.83 -23.03 1.04
N LEU A 259 5.95 -22.10 0.64
CA LEU A 259 4.77 -22.37 -0.20
C LEU A 259 5.14 -22.50 -1.67
N VAL A 260 6.30 -21.97 -2.04
CA VAL A 260 6.90 -22.07 -3.36
C VAL A 260 8.31 -22.63 -3.18
N ALA A 261 8.72 -23.52 -4.08
CA ALA A 261 10.04 -24.15 -4.08
C ALA A 261 10.88 -23.67 -5.26
N THR A 262 12.19 -23.59 -5.06
CA THR A 262 13.17 -23.32 -6.11
C THR A 262 13.95 -24.60 -6.41
N LYS A 263 13.92 -25.03 -7.66
CA LYS A 263 14.69 -26.17 -8.18
C LYS A 263 16.17 -25.80 -8.29
N ARG A 264 17.02 -26.82 -8.47
CA ARG A 264 18.47 -26.65 -8.66
C ARG A 264 18.84 -25.81 -9.88
N ASP A 265 18.01 -25.82 -10.91
CA ASP A 265 18.16 -25.02 -12.13
C ASP A 265 17.63 -23.58 -12.00
N GLY A 266 17.19 -23.17 -10.81
CA GLY A 266 16.58 -21.87 -10.56
C GLY A 266 15.10 -21.79 -10.93
N GLY A 267 14.49 -22.89 -11.39
CA GLY A 267 13.06 -22.95 -11.69
C GLY A 267 12.20 -22.88 -10.43
N VAL A 268 11.21 -22.01 -10.43
CA VAL A 268 10.30 -21.76 -9.32
C VAL A 268 8.95 -22.43 -9.59
N LEU A 269 8.42 -23.17 -8.61
CA LEU A 269 7.12 -23.86 -8.70
C LEU A 269 6.39 -23.90 -7.36
N LEU A 270 5.09 -24.24 -7.40
CA LEU A 270 4.32 -24.53 -6.20
C LEU A 270 4.94 -25.72 -5.45
N SER A 271 5.13 -25.59 -4.13
CA SER A 271 5.68 -26.67 -3.30
C SER A 271 4.57 -27.63 -2.83
N GLU A 272 4.94 -28.78 -2.27
CA GLU A 272 3.97 -29.68 -1.61
C GLU A 272 3.24 -28.98 -0.45
N LYS A 273 3.93 -28.12 0.31
CA LYS A 273 3.31 -27.29 1.35
C LYS A 273 2.35 -26.27 0.74
N GLY A 274 2.70 -25.68 -0.40
CA GLY A 274 1.83 -24.80 -1.17
C GLY A 274 0.54 -25.50 -1.60
N GLU A 275 0.64 -26.69 -2.19
CA GLU A 275 -0.52 -27.52 -2.54
C GLU A 275 -1.37 -27.89 -1.32
N SER A 276 -0.72 -28.33 -0.24
CA SER A 276 -1.40 -28.65 1.02
C SER A 276 -2.15 -27.44 1.57
N PHE A 277 -1.54 -26.25 1.56
CA PHE A 277 -2.17 -25.01 1.96
C PHE A 277 -3.40 -24.71 1.09
N LEU A 278 -3.30 -24.79 -0.24
CA LEU A 278 -4.44 -24.54 -1.14
C LEU A 278 -5.58 -25.54 -0.93
N GLN A 279 -5.31 -26.80 -0.54
CA GLN A 279 -6.32 -27.80 -0.22
C GLN A 279 -7.10 -27.48 1.07
N GLN A 280 -6.52 -26.69 1.98
CA GLN A 280 -7.19 -26.21 3.20
C GLN A 280 -8.07 -24.97 2.93
N LEU A 281 -8.06 -24.44 1.71
CA LEU A 281 -8.86 -23.30 1.31
C LEU A 281 -10.12 -23.71 0.54
N HIS A 282 -11.19 -22.96 0.74
CA HIS A 282 -12.39 -23.09 -0.07
C HIS A 282 -12.05 -22.79 -1.54
N PRO A 283 -12.60 -23.53 -2.53
CA PRO A 283 -12.30 -23.31 -3.95
C PRO A 283 -12.47 -21.86 -4.42
N ASP A 284 -13.53 -21.18 -3.95
CA ASP A 284 -13.78 -19.76 -4.25
C ASP A 284 -12.76 -18.77 -3.65
N CYS A 285 -11.73 -19.24 -2.94
CA CYS A 285 -10.58 -18.40 -2.61
C CYS A 285 -9.67 -18.11 -3.82
N CYS A 286 -9.82 -18.90 -4.90
CA CYS A 286 -9.28 -18.61 -6.22
C CYS A 286 -10.14 -17.54 -6.91
N ASP A 287 -9.69 -16.28 -6.86
CA ASP A 287 -10.27 -15.16 -7.60
C ASP A 287 -9.18 -14.51 -8.48
N PRO A 288 -8.89 -15.10 -9.63
CA PRO A 288 -7.85 -14.59 -10.52
C PRO A 288 -8.22 -13.24 -11.14
N ASP A 289 -9.48 -12.79 -11.05
CA ASP A 289 -9.96 -11.48 -11.51
C ASP A 289 -9.93 -10.40 -10.42
N LEU A 290 -9.49 -10.73 -9.20
CA LEU A 290 -9.40 -9.79 -8.08
C LEU A 290 -8.66 -8.48 -8.42
N PRO A 291 -7.51 -8.48 -9.15
CA PRO A 291 -6.83 -7.23 -9.51
C PRO A 291 -7.73 -6.28 -10.30
N THR A 292 -8.52 -6.80 -11.23
CA THR A 292 -9.44 -6.00 -12.04
C THR A 292 -10.59 -5.47 -11.20
N ARG A 293 -11.19 -6.31 -10.34
CA ARG A 293 -12.27 -5.88 -9.43
C ARG A 293 -11.81 -4.75 -8.51
N LEU A 294 -10.60 -4.85 -7.97
CA LEU A 294 -10.01 -3.81 -7.14
C LEU A 294 -9.89 -2.49 -7.91
N ARG A 295 -9.35 -2.48 -9.14
CA ARG A 295 -9.29 -1.27 -9.96
C ARG A 295 -10.66 -0.65 -10.21
N GLN A 296 -11.68 -1.47 -10.48
CA GLN A 296 -13.06 -0.97 -10.68
C GLN A 296 -13.63 -0.34 -9.41
N TRP A 297 -13.39 -0.97 -8.24
CA TRP A 297 -13.83 -0.41 -6.97
C TRP A 297 -13.08 0.86 -6.60
N GLU A 298 -11.78 0.92 -6.86
CA GLU A 298 -10.95 2.12 -6.67
C GLU A 298 -11.48 3.29 -7.51
N ALA A 299 -11.77 3.07 -8.79
CA ALA A 299 -12.27 4.10 -9.70
C ALA A 299 -13.68 4.62 -9.37
N SER A 300 -14.47 3.85 -8.62
CA SER A 300 -15.87 4.19 -8.29
C SER A 300 -16.10 4.42 -6.79
N TRP A 301 -15.04 4.61 -6.02
CA TRP A 301 -15.14 4.94 -4.60
C TRP A 301 -15.74 6.34 -4.39
N PRO A 302 -16.66 6.55 -3.42
CA PRO A 302 -17.10 5.64 -2.36
C PRO A 302 -18.28 4.72 -2.73
N ALA A 303 -18.88 4.88 -3.92
CA ALA A 303 -20.05 4.09 -4.33
C ALA A 303 -19.77 2.57 -4.40
N SER A 304 -18.52 2.17 -4.60
CA SER A 304 -18.09 0.78 -4.60
C SER A 304 -17.99 0.13 -3.21
N ARG A 305 -18.04 0.91 -2.12
CA ARG A 305 -17.86 0.40 -0.75
C ARG A 305 -18.75 -0.80 -0.41
N PRO A 306 -20.07 -0.80 -0.70
CA PRO A 306 -20.93 -1.97 -0.43
C PRO A 306 -20.48 -3.23 -1.17
N ASN A 307 -19.89 -3.08 -2.37
CA ASN A 307 -19.37 -4.21 -3.15
C ASN A 307 -18.14 -4.83 -2.47
N ILE A 308 -17.21 -4.00 -1.98
CA ILE A 308 -16.04 -4.48 -1.23
C ILE A 308 -16.47 -5.21 0.05
N VAL A 309 -17.39 -4.61 0.82
CA VAL A 309 -17.91 -5.21 2.06
C VAL A 309 -18.55 -6.57 1.78
N ARG A 310 -19.42 -6.65 0.76
CA ARG A 310 -20.07 -7.90 0.34
C ARG A 310 -19.04 -8.95 -0.10
N TYR A 311 -18.03 -8.54 -0.88
CA TYR A 311 -16.96 -9.43 -1.31
C TYR A 311 -16.22 -10.03 -0.10
N LEU A 312 -15.73 -9.20 0.82
CA LEU A 312 -14.97 -9.65 2.00
C LEU A 312 -15.79 -10.61 2.87
N ARG A 313 -17.05 -10.27 3.15
CA ARG A 313 -17.96 -11.13 3.93
C ARG A 313 -18.22 -12.47 3.24
N THR A 314 -18.40 -12.47 1.92
CA THR A 314 -18.68 -13.68 1.16
C THR A 314 -17.44 -14.57 1.08
N PHE A 315 -16.31 -13.99 0.68
CA PHE A 315 -15.03 -14.68 0.50
C PHE A 315 -14.58 -15.35 1.79
N PHE A 316 -14.43 -14.57 2.87
CA PHE A 316 -13.98 -15.10 4.16
C PHE A 316 -15.06 -15.88 4.91
N GLY A 317 -16.34 -15.58 4.70
CA GLY A 317 -17.44 -16.37 5.25
C GLY A 317 -17.50 -17.78 4.68
N LYS A 318 -17.23 -17.95 3.38
CA LYS A 318 -17.07 -19.27 2.75
C LYS A 318 -15.87 -20.01 3.32
N GLN A 319 -14.72 -19.36 3.41
CA GLN A 319 -13.52 -19.96 4.02
C GLN A 319 -13.77 -20.41 5.46
N LYS A 320 -14.37 -19.55 6.29
CA LYS A 320 -14.68 -19.86 7.70
C LYS A 320 -15.53 -21.13 7.82
N ARG A 321 -16.60 -21.25 7.02
CA ARG A 321 -17.46 -22.45 7.00
C ARG A 321 -16.74 -23.68 6.48
N PHE A 322 -15.86 -23.51 5.50
CA PHE A 322 -15.05 -24.60 4.96
C PHE A 322 -14.10 -25.16 6.03
N SER A 323 -13.33 -24.29 6.69
CA SER A 323 -12.40 -24.70 7.75
C SER A 323 -13.09 -25.36 8.94
N ALA A 324 -14.35 -25.01 9.24
CA ALA A 324 -15.12 -25.65 10.31
C ALA A 324 -15.56 -27.10 9.96
N LYS A 325 -15.71 -27.42 8.67
CA LYS A 325 -16.12 -28.75 8.19
C LYS A 325 -14.96 -29.71 7.97
N THR A 326 -13.73 -29.19 7.91
CA THR A 326 -12.50 -29.96 7.82
C THR A 326 -11.84 -29.94 9.21
N PRO A 327 -12.34 -30.74 10.19
CA PRO A 327 -11.68 -30.87 11.48
C PRO A 327 -10.28 -31.47 11.29
N ALA A 328 -9.41 -31.18 12.27
CA ALA A 328 -8.07 -31.74 12.33
C ALA A 328 -8.12 -33.27 12.51
#